data_AF-A0A8R2HB13-F1
#
_entry.id   AF-A0A8R2HB13-F1
#
_cell.length_a   1.000
_cell.length_b   1.000
_cell.length_c   1.000
_cell.angle_alpha   90.00
_cell.angle_beta   90.00
_cell.angle_gamma   90.00
#
_symmetry.space_group_name_H-M   'P 1'
#
loop_
_entity.id
_entity.type
_entity.pdbx_description
1 polymer ?
#
loop_
_entity_poly.entity_id
_entity_poly.type
_entity_poly.pdbx_seq_one_letter_code
_entity_poly.pdbx_strand_id
1 'polypeptide(L)'
;MMKKIEGIVPVMLTPFTPDNQIDYPGLEKLISWYLKEGVDALFAVCQSSEMQYLSLEERVELARFVVQKVEGRVPVIASGHVSDDLAEQTKELQAMANTGIDALVLVTNHLDPQNQGVLVGGMLSDRLVRRGVRAITARKVPIVTGAALAACFVAPIPFVDSTPLAIGLLAMGYFCSQMPQGALWTLASDIAPKSQVASLGAIQNFGGFLGAAMAPIVTGIILDTTGKFTNVFLLGAGLLMLGALSYGLFVRKPLTAK
;
A
#
# COMPACT_ATOMS: atom_id res chain seq x y z
N MET A 1 -22.87 14.84 -7.59
CA MET A 1 -21.68 15.26 -6.81
C MET A 1 -21.07 14.02 -6.20
N MET A 2 -19.74 13.85 -6.25
CA MET A 2 -19.08 12.82 -5.43
C MET A 2 -19.35 13.13 -3.95
N LYS A 3 -19.79 12.13 -3.18
CA LYS A 3 -19.90 12.28 -1.73
C LYS A 3 -18.49 12.42 -1.17
N LYS A 4 -18.28 13.42 -0.31
CA LYS A 4 -16.99 13.63 0.34
C LYS A 4 -16.78 12.50 1.36
N ILE A 5 -15.64 11.80 1.27
CA ILE A 5 -15.22 10.79 2.25
C ILE A 5 -14.16 11.44 3.12
N GLU A 6 -14.54 11.86 4.32
CA GLU A 6 -13.66 12.56 5.27
C GLU A 6 -14.21 12.33 6.68
N GLY A 7 -13.34 12.08 7.65
CA GLY A 7 -13.73 11.81 9.04
C GLY A 7 -13.55 10.35 9.45
N ILE A 8 -14.43 9.85 10.31
CA ILE A 8 -14.34 8.52 10.91
C ILE A 8 -14.88 7.47 9.92
N VAL A 9 -13.97 6.65 9.40
CA VAL A 9 -14.28 5.57 8.45
C VAL A 9 -13.97 4.22 9.10
N PRO A 10 -14.90 3.58 9.84
CA PRO A 10 -14.72 2.25 10.37
C PRO A 10 -14.47 1.22 9.27
N VAL A 11 -13.48 0.39 9.52
CA VAL A 11 -13.20 -0.82 8.75
C VAL A 11 -14.12 -1.92 9.26
N MET A 12 -15.10 -2.32 8.45
CA MET A 12 -16.19 -3.20 8.90
C MET A 12 -15.74 -4.65 9.08
N LEU A 13 -16.30 -5.30 10.09
CA LEU A 13 -16.26 -6.75 10.26
C LEU A 13 -17.44 -7.40 9.53
N THR A 14 -17.29 -8.68 9.19
CA THR A 14 -18.38 -9.51 8.66
C THR A 14 -18.78 -10.50 9.75
N PRO A 15 -19.95 -10.34 10.40
CA PRO A 15 -20.45 -11.31 11.35
C PRO A 15 -20.80 -12.64 10.66
N PHE A 16 -20.51 -13.76 11.32
CA PHE A 16 -20.81 -15.10 10.80
C PHE A 16 -21.69 -15.88 11.80
N THR A 17 -22.56 -16.73 11.27
CA THR A 17 -23.33 -17.71 12.04
C THR A 17 -22.42 -18.88 12.48
N PRO A 18 -22.85 -19.72 13.44
CA PRO A 18 -22.11 -20.93 13.81
C PRO A 18 -21.86 -21.91 12.65
N ASP A 19 -22.66 -21.82 11.58
CA ASP A 19 -22.54 -22.61 10.36
C ASP A 19 -21.67 -21.93 9.28
N ASN A 20 -20.88 -20.93 9.67
CA ASN A 20 -19.99 -20.13 8.80
C ASN A 20 -20.70 -19.44 7.62
N GLN A 21 -21.97 -19.07 7.79
CA GLN A 21 -22.69 -18.23 6.83
C GLN A 21 -22.63 -16.77 7.27
N ILE A 22 -22.70 -15.83 6.34
CA ILE A 22 -22.78 -14.40 6.69
C ILE A 22 -24.05 -14.15 7.52
N ASP A 23 -23.89 -13.61 8.73
CA ASP A 23 -24.99 -13.22 9.61
C ASP A 23 -25.49 -11.82 9.22
N TYR A 24 -26.35 -11.75 8.20
CA TYR A 24 -26.95 -10.51 7.74
C TYR A 24 -27.76 -9.75 8.83
N PRO A 25 -28.56 -10.41 9.69
CA PRO A 25 -29.18 -9.75 10.84
C PRO A 25 -28.16 -9.11 11.80
N GLY A 26 -27.05 -9.80 12.10
CA GLY A 26 -25.95 -9.25 12.89
C GLY A 26 -25.28 -8.07 12.21
N LEU A 27 -25.02 -8.18 10.92
CA LEU A 27 -24.44 -7.12 10.10
C LEU A 27 -25.34 -5.87 10.05
N GLU A 28 -26.66 -6.02 9.94
CA GLU A 28 -27.60 -4.89 9.98
C GLU A 28 -27.57 -4.15 11.31
N LYS A 29 -27.48 -4.88 12.43
CA LYS A 29 -27.30 -4.28 13.76
C LYS A 29 -25.99 -3.52 13.84
N LEU A 30 -24.91 -4.08 13.29
CA LEU A 30 -23.59 -3.46 13.27
C LEU A 30 -23.58 -2.17 12.42
N ILE A 31 -24.19 -2.19 11.23
CA ILE A 31 -24.37 -0.99 10.38
C ILE A 31 -25.18 0.07 11.13
N SER A 32 -26.31 -0.34 11.73
CA SER A 32 -27.17 0.58 12.48
C SER A 32 -26.44 1.23 13.64
N TRP A 33 -25.58 0.47 14.32
CA TRP A 33 -24.73 1.00 15.38
C TRP A 33 -23.72 2.02 14.85
N TYR A 34 -22.96 1.71 13.80
CA TYR A 34 -22.03 2.68 13.19
C TYR A 34 -22.73 3.99 12.79
N LEU A 35 -23.89 3.89 12.14
CA LEU A 35 -24.65 5.07 11.73
C LEU A 35 -25.16 5.88 12.94
N LYS A 36 -25.55 5.20 14.02
CA LYS A 36 -25.98 5.85 15.27
C LYS A 36 -24.83 6.59 15.96
N GLU A 37 -23.63 6.02 15.95
CA GLU A 37 -22.42 6.66 16.51
C GLU A 37 -21.89 7.81 15.63
N GLY A 38 -22.51 8.08 14.48
CA GLY A 38 -22.22 9.26 13.67
C GLY A 38 -20.92 9.15 12.87
N VAL A 39 -20.59 7.96 12.38
CA VAL A 39 -19.46 7.78 11.44
C VAL A 39 -19.69 8.53 10.14
N ASP A 40 -18.61 8.92 9.47
CA ASP A 40 -18.68 9.74 8.26
C ASP A 40 -18.70 8.92 6.95
N ALA A 41 -18.24 7.66 6.99
CA ALA A 41 -18.31 6.70 5.89
C ALA A 41 -18.24 5.26 6.44
N LEU A 42 -18.50 4.26 5.61
CA LEU A 42 -18.23 2.86 5.96
C LEU A 42 -17.24 2.24 4.96
N PHE A 43 -16.27 1.47 5.46
CA PHE A 43 -15.40 0.67 4.60
C PHE A 43 -15.74 -0.82 4.75
N ALA A 44 -16.50 -1.33 3.79
CA ALA A 44 -16.94 -2.73 3.71
C ALA A 44 -16.02 -3.57 2.79
N VAL A 45 -16.17 -4.89 2.83
CA VAL A 45 -15.48 -5.84 1.94
C VAL A 45 -14.00 -5.52 1.80
N CYS A 46 -13.35 -5.43 2.95
CA CYS A 46 -11.93 -5.14 3.10
C CYS A 46 -11.24 -6.28 3.85
N GLN A 47 -9.94 -6.14 4.14
CA GLN A 47 -9.17 -7.19 4.84
C GLN A 47 -9.83 -7.60 6.17
N SER A 48 -10.22 -6.64 7.02
CA SER A 48 -10.90 -6.95 8.29
C SER A 48 -12.33 -7.50 8.11
N SER A 49 -12.91 -7.38 6.92
CA SER A 49 -14.18 -8.02 6.55
C SER A 49 -14.01 -9.47 6.10
N GLU A 50 -12.81 -10.03 6.22
CA GLU A 50 -12.48 -11.39 5.79
C GLU A 50 -12.65 -11.63 4.28
N MET A 51 -12.52 -10.57 3.46
CA MET A 51 -12.80 -10.64 2.02
C MET A 51 -11.99 -11.71 1.26
N GLN A 52 -10.86 -12.17 1.80
CA GLN A 52 -10.04 -13.24 1.22
C GLN A 52 -10.66 -14.64 1.38
N TYR A 53 -11.58 -14.80 2.32
CA TYR A 53 -12.26 -16.05 2.63
C TYR A 53 -13.69 -16.10 2.06
N LEU A 54 -14.11 -15.03 1.39
CA LEU A 54 -15.41 -14.91 0.75
C LEU A 54 -15.29 -15.18 -0.76
N SER A 55 -16.26 -15.89 -1.32
CA SER A 55 -16.47 -15.98 -2.76
C SER A 55 -16.72 -14.59 -3.38
N LEU A 56 -16.61 -14.49 -4.71
CA LEU A 56 -16.95 -13.23 -5.39
C LEU A 56 -18.44 -12.89 -5.18
N GLU A 57 -19.30 -13.90 -5.22
CA GLU A 57 -20.74 -13.78 -5.01
C GLU A 57 -21.04 -13.22 -3.62
N GLU A 58 -20.42 -13.78 -2.57
CA GLU A 58 -20.57 -13.30 -1.19
C GLU A 58 -20.04 -11.88 -1.01
N ARG A 59 -18.89 -11.54 -1.61
CA ARG A 59 -18.35 -10.16 -1.58
C ARG A 59 -19.30 -9.16 -2.21
N VAL A 60 -19.90 -9.52 -3.35
CA VAL A 60 -20.85 -8.67 -4.08
C VAL A 60 -22.15 -8.53 -3.29
N GLU A 61 -22.68 -9.61 -2.73
CA GLU A 61 -23.90 -9.58 -1.92
C GLU A 61 -23.70 -8.77 -0.64
N LEU A 62 -22.57 -8.97 0.05
CA LEU A 62 -22.18 -8.22 1.23
C LEU A 62 -22.12 -6.71 0.96
N ALA A 63 -21.43 -6.30 -0.12
CA ALA A 63 -21.36 -4.89 -0.50
C ALA A 63 -22.75 -4.31 -0.82
N ARG A 64 -23.57 -5.03 -1.59
CA ARG A 64 -24.95 -4.60 -1.91
C ARG A 64 -25.80 -4.45 -0.65
N PHE A 65 -25.70 -5.39 0.28
CA PHE A 65 -26.43 -5.34 1.54
C PHE A 65 -26.03 -4.11 2.36
N VAL A 66 -24.73 -3.82 2.47
CA VAL A 66 -24.25 -2.61 3.16
C VAL A 66 -24.78 -1.35 2.48
N VAL A 67 -24.66 -1.23 1.17
CA VAL A 67 -25.18 -0.08 0.39
C VAL A 67 -26.68 0.09 0.63
N GLN A 68 -27.45 -1.01 0.57
CA GLN A 68 -28.88 -1.01 0.80
C GLN A 68 -29.22 -0.54 2.21
N LYS A 69 -28.55 -1.04 3.25
CA LYS A 69 -28.83 -0.68 4.64
C LYS A 69 -28.34 0.72 5.02
N VAL A 70 -27.32 1.23 4.35
CA VAL A 70 -26.87 2.62 4.56
C VAL A 70 -27.86 3.63 3.99
N GLU A 71 -28.61 3.27 2.94
CA GLU A 71 -29.67 4.12 2.35
C GLU A 71 -29.15 5.53 1.98
N GLY A 72 -27.88 5.62 1.58
CA GLY A 72 -27.24 6.88 1.19
C GLY A 72 -26.92 7.85 2.32
N ARG A 73 -27.14 7.48 3.60
CA ARG A 73 -26.84 8.33 4.78
C ARG A 73 -25.37 8.75 4.86
N VAL A 74 -24.47 7.83 4.55
CA VAL A 74 -23.02 8.07 4.46
C VAL A 74 -22.47 7.38 3.20
N PRO A 75 -21.31 7.79 2.67
CA PRO A 75 -20.65 7.05 1.60
C PRO A 75 -20.22 5.64 2.04
N VAL A 76 -20.35 4.68 1.11
CA VAL A 76 -19.86 3.31 1.29
C VAL A 76 -18.66 3.07 0.39
N ILE A 77 -17.55 2.69 1.00
CA ILE A 77 -16.30 2.32 0.35
C ILE A 77 -16.21 0.80 0.38
N ALA A 78 -15.71 0.18 -0.68
CA ALA A 78 -15.39 -1.24 -0.66
C ALA A 78 -14.14 -1.58 -1.47
N SER A 79 -13.54 -2.75 -1.22
CA SER A 79 -12.45 -3.25 -2.05
C SER A 79 -12.90 -4.48 -2.84
N GLY A 80 -12.90 -5.65 -2.19
CA GLY A 80 -13.05 -6.93 -2.88
C GLY A 80 -11.94 -7.23 -3.89
N HIS A 81 -10.76 -6.58 -3.82
CA HIS A 81 -9.60 -6.90 -4.66
C HIS A 81 -8.78 -8.02 -4.01
N VAL A 82 -8.83 -9.24 -4.56
CA VAL A 82 -8.25 -10.44 -3.93
C VAL A 82 -7.35 -11.23 -4.88
N SER A 83 -7.71 -11.35 -6.15
CA SER A 83 -6.97 -12.17 -7.11
C SER A 83 -5.58 -11.59 -7.45
N ASP A 84 -4.62 -12.48 -7.74
CA ASP A 84 -3.32 -12.12 -8.33
C ASP A 84 -3.33 -12.20 -9.87
N ASP A 85 -4.37 -12.77 -10.46
CA ASP A 85 -4.55 -12.81 -11.92
C ASP A 85 -5.28 -11.56 -12.41
N LEU A 86 -4.72 -10.88 -13.42
CA LEU A 86 -5.21 -9.60 -13.92
C LEU A 86 -6.64 -9.68 -14.51
N ALA A 87 -6.98 -10.80 -15.15
CA ALA A 87 -8.32 -10.97 -15.73
C ALA A 87 -9.36 -11.15 -14.62
N GLU A 88 -9.05 -11.97 -13.61
CA GLU A 88 -9.92 -12.12 -12.44
C GLU A 88 -9.97 -10.83 -11.59
N GLN A 89 -8.86 -10.10 -11.40
CA GLN A 89 -8.87 -8.78 -10.75
C GLN A 89 -9.85 -7.83 -11.45
N THR A 90 -9.81 -7.78 -12.78
CA THR A 90 -10.72 -6.93 -13.56
C THR A 90 -12.18 -7.31 -13.31
N LYS A 91 -12.48 -8.62 -13.30
CA LYS A 91 -13.83 -9.14 -13.02
C LYS A 91 -14.29 -8.82 -11.60
N GLU A 92 -13.43 -9.02 -10.60
CA GLU A 92 -13.71 -8.70 -9.20
C GLU A 92 -14.02 -7.21 -9.02
N LEU A 93 -13.14 -6.35 -9.51
CA LEU A 93 -13.26 -4.90 -9.35
C LEU A 93 -14.48 -4.34 -10.09
N GLN A 94 -14.81 -4.87 -11.28
CA GLN A 94 -16.02 -4.49 -12.01
C GLN A 94 -17.28 -4.95 -11.27
N ALA A 95 -17.30 -6.19 -10.77
CA ALA A 95 -18.43 -6.70 -10.00
C ALA A 95 -18.68 -5.86 -8.75
N MET A 96 -17.61 -5.49 -8.03
CA MET A 96 -17.66 -4.60 -6.86
C MET A 96 -18.12 -3.19 -7.23
N ALA A 97 -17.61 -2.58 -8.31
CA ALA A 97 -18.05 -1.27 -8.78
C ALA A 97 -19.55 -1.24 -9.12
N ASN A 98 -20.12 -2.36 -9.57
CA ASN A 98 -21.54 -2.49 -9.91
C ASN A 98 -22.47 -2.72 -8.69
N THR A 99 -21.96 -2.70 -7.46
CA THR A 99 -22.76 -2.91 -6.23
C THR A 99 -23.45 -1.65 -5.72
N GLY A 100 -23.10 -0.47 -6.26
CA GLY A 100 -23.61 0.82 -5.79
C GLY A 100 -22.76 1.49 -4.71
N ILE A 101 -21.55 0.99 -4.46
CA ILE A 101 -20.55 1.64 -3.61
C ILE A 101 -20.14 3.02 -4.18
N ASP A 102 -19.81 3.95 -3.29
CA ASP A 102 -19.39 5.31 -3.64
C ASP A 102 -17.89 5.39 -3.97
N ALA A 103 -17.06 4.46 -3.46
CA ALA A 103 -15.64 4.37 -3.78
C ALA A 103 -15.10 2.94 -3.75
N LEU A 104 -14.13 2.66 -4.63
CA LEU A 104 -13.45 1.37 -4.75
C LEU A 104 -11.99 1.50 -4.27
N VAL A 105 -11.54 0.58 -3.42
CA VAL A 105 -10.16 0.52 -2.93
C VAL A 105 -9.38 -0.58 -3.64
N LEU A 106 -8.27 -0.20 -4.28
CA LEU A 106 -7.33 -1.13 -4.88
C LEU A 106 -6.26 -1.53 -3.87
N VAL A 107 -6.10 -2.83 -3.69
CA VAL A 107 -5.04 -3.39 -2.86
C VAL A 107 -3.78 -3.51 -3.73
N THR A 108 -2.83 -2.60 -3.54
CA THR A 108 -1.73 -2.33 -4.50
C THR A 108 -0.71 -3.44 -4.62
N ASN A 109 -0.53 -4.28 -3.59
CA ASN A 109 0.39 -5.43 -3.66
C ASN A 109 -0.04 -6.49 -4.68
N HIS A 110 -1.34 -6.58 -5.01
CA HIS A 110 -1.81 -7.45 -6.10
C HIS A 110 -1.42 -6.94 -7.50
N LEU A 111 -0.88 -5.72 -7.62
CA LEU A 111 -0.37 -5.17 -8.88
C LEU A 111 1.07 -5.66 -9.19
N ASP A 112 1.78 -6.22 -8.21
CA ASP A 112 3.08 -6.92 -8.41
C ASP A 112 3.10 -8.22 -7.57
N PRO A 113 2.28 -9.22 -7.91
CA PRO A 113 2.08 -10.41 -7.08
C PRO A 113 3.34 -11.28 -6.98
N GLN A 114 4.20 -11.22 -8.00
CA GLN A 114 5.45 -11.98 -8.06
C GLN A 114 6.65 -11.23 -7.46
N ASN A 115 6.44 -10.03 -6.88
CA ASN A 115 7.50 -9.15 -6.39
C ASN A 115 8.61 -8.94 -7.44
N GLN A 116 8.21 -8.75 -8.71
CA GLN A 116 9.10 -8.61 -9.85
C GLN A 116 10.07 -7.44 -9.65
N GLY A 117 9.66 -6.38 -8.94
CA GLY A 117 10.55 -5.27 -8.59
C GLY A 117 11.76 -5.75 -7.79
N VAL A 118 11.55 -6.59 -6.77
CA VAL A 118 12.63 -7.17 -5.94
C VAL A 118 13.57 -8.01 -6.80
N LEU A 119 13.01 -8.86 -7.67
CA LEU A 119 13.78 -9.72 -8.57
C LEU A 119 14.67 -8.90 -9.51
N VAL A 120 14.10 -7.88 -10.16
CA VAL A 120 14.83 -7.00 -11.08
C VAL A 120 15.92 -6.22 -10.34
N GLY A 121 15.65 -5.73 -9.12
CA GLY A 121 16.65 -5.09 -8.28
C GLY A 121 17.83 -6.01 -7.95
N GLY A 122 17.53 -7.27 -7.57
CA GLY A 122 18.53 -8.30 -7.31
C GLY A 122 19.36 -8.64 -8.54
N MET A 123 18.71 -8.91 -9.68
CA MET A 123 19.39 -9.22 -10.96
C MET A 123 20.30 -8.08 -11.41
N LEU A 124 19.85 -6.82 -11.28
CA LEU A 124 20.65 -5.65 -11.59
C LEU A 124 21.91 -5.60 -10.73
N SER A 125 21.76 -5.78 -9.42
CA SER A 125 22.90 -5.80 -8.51
C SER A 125 23.87 -6.93 -8.84
N ASP A 126 23.38 -8.15 -9.03
CA ASP A 126 24.23 -9.31 -9.28
C ASP A 126 24.97 -9.19 -10.62
N ARG A 127 24.32 -8.61 -11.63
CA ARG A 127 24.95 -8.29 -12.92
C ARG A 127 26.09 -7.28 -12.76
N LEU A 128 25.95 -6.28 -11.90
CA LEU A 128 27.01 -5.30 -11.61
C LEU A 128 28.19 -5.96 -10.87
N VAL A 129 27.92 -6.80 -9.87
CA VAL A 129 28.97 -7.55 -9.16
C VAL A 129 29.74 -8.46 -10.12
N ARG A 130 29.05 -9.21 -10.99
CA ARG A 130 29.69 -10.09 -12.00
C ARG A 130 30.55 -9.31 -13.00
N ARG A 131 30.29 -8.02 -13.20
CA ARG A 131 31.09 -7.11 -14.04
C ARG A 131 32.27 -6.47 -13.30
N GLY A 132 32.51 -6.85 -12.05
CA GLY A 132 33.61 -6.32 -11.23
C GLY A 132 33.30 -4.99 -10.53
N VAL A 133 32.03 -4.54 -10.53
CA VAL A 133 31.64 -3.37 -9.74
C VAL A 133 31.68 -3.74 -8.25
N ARG A 134 32.25 -2.85 -7.42
CA ARG A 134 32.32 -3.04 -5.96
C ARG A 134 30.94 -3.36 -5.38
N ALA A 135 30.85 -4.35 -4.49
CA ALA A 135 29.59 -4.82 -3.89
C ALA A 135 28.70 -3.66 -3.37
N ILE A 136 29.25 -2.77 -2.55
CA ILE A 136 28.51 -1.58 -2.05
C ILE A 136 27.91 -0.75 -3.19
N THR A 137 28.66 -0.52 -4.28
CA THR A 137 28.15 0.25 -5.42
C THR A 137 27.10 -0.53 -6.19
N ALA A 138 27.30 -1.84 -6.37
CA ALA A 138 26.35 -2.72 -7.04
C ALA A 138 25.01 -2.81 -6.31
N ARG A 139 25.01 -2.86 -4.96
CA ARG A 139 23.80 -2.84 -4.12
C ARG A 139 23.13 -1.47 -4.10
N LYS A 140 23.92 -0.39 -4.10
CA LYS A 140 23.38 0.98 -4.11
C LYS A 140 22.61 1.34 -5.38
N VAL A 141 23.03 0.87 -6.54
CA VAL A 141 22.38 1.20 -7.82
C VAL A 141 20.87 0.92 -7.77
N PRO A 142 20.40 -0.33 -7.54
CA PRO A 142 18.96 -0.62 -7.47
C PRO A 142 18.25 0.12 -6.33
N ILE A 143 18.93 0.41 -5.21
CA ILE A 143 18.35 1.20 -4.11
C ILE A 143 18.04 2.62 -4.56
N VAL A 144 19.03 3.31 -5.12
CA VAL A 144 18.92 4.72 -5.52
C VAL A 144 18.01 4.85 -6.73
N THR A 145 18.20 4.01 -7.75
CA THR A 145 17.37 4.09 -8.97
C THR A 145 15.94 3.67 -8.70
N GLY A 146 15.71 2.62 -7.90
CA GLY A 146 14.37 2.18 -7.53
C GLY A 146 13.61 3.24 -6.76
N ALA A 147 14.21 3.80 -5.71
CA ALA A 147 13.59 4.85 -4.90
C ALA A 147 13.32 6.13 -5.72
N ALA A 148 14.27 6.57 -6.56
CA ALA A 148 14.09 7.76 -7.39
C ALA A 148 13.01 7.56 -8.47
N LEU A 149 12.99 6.41 -9.15
CA LEU A 149 11.95 6.10 -10.13
C LEU A 149 10.57 5.98 -9.47
N ALA A 150 10.49 5.34 -8.31
CA ALA A 150 9.25 5.27 -7.54
C ALA A 150 8.71 6.68 -7.23
N ALA A 151 9.57 7.60 -6.80
CA ALA A 151 9.17 8.99 -6.56
C ALA A 151 8.63 9.67 -7.84
N CYS A 152 9.29 9.47 -8.98
CA CYS A 152 8.85 10.02 -10.27
C CYS A 152 7.49 9.47 -10.73
N PHE A 153 7.15 8.23 -10.41
CA PHE A 153 5.85 7.64 -10.73
C PHE A 153 4.76 8.04 -9.72
N VAL A 154 5.13 8.21 -8.45
CA VAL A 154 4.18 8.54 -7.37
C VAL A 154 3.76 10.01 -7.36
N ALA A 155 4.71 10.94 -7.60
CA ALA A 155 4.45 12.38 -7.53
C ALA A 155 3.36 12.91 -8.48
N PRO A 156 3.21 12.41 -9.73
CA PRO A 156 2.20 12.89 -10.66
C PRO A 156 0.78 12.37 -10.38
N ILE A 157 0.62 11.27 -9.64
CA ILE A 157 -0.69 10.62 -9.39
C ILE A 157 -1.80 11.60 -8.99
N PRO A 158 -1.62 12.50 -8.00
CA PRO A 158 -2.69 13.40 -7.57
C PRO A 158 -3.08 14.48 -8.59
N PHE A 159 -2.36 14.59 -9.71
CA PHE A 159 -2.62 15.55 -10.79
C PHE A 159 -3.17 14.87 -12.05
N VAL A 160 -3.46 13.57 -11.97
CA VAL A 160 -3.97 12.78 -13.10
C VAL A 160 -5.45 12.51 -12.92
N ASP A 161 -6.26 13.00 -13.86
CA ASP A 161 -7.72 12.76 -13.87
C ASP A 161 -8.11 11.41 -14.51
N SER A 162 -7.18 10.75 -15.20
CA SER A 162 -7.42 9.49 -15.90
C SER A 162 -7.17 8.29 -14.99
N THR A 163 -8.25 7.56 -14.64
CA THR A 163 -8.16 6.36 -13.80
C THR A 163 -7.16 5.32 -14.32
N PRO A 164 -7.15 4.93 -15.62
CA PRO A 164 -6.16 3.99 -16.13
C PRO A 164 -4.71 4.47 -15.98
N LEU A 165 -4.46 5.76 -16.21
CA LEU A 165 -3.12 6.34 -16.05
C LEU A 165 -2.70 6.37 -14.57
N ALA A 166 -3.62 6.71 -13.65
CA ALA A 166 -3.34 6.69 -12.22
C ALA A 166 -3.00 5.28 -11.72
N ILE A 167 -3.74 4.26 -12.17
CA ILE A 167 -3.45 2.84 -11.87
C ILE A 167 -2.08 2.43 -12.44
N GLY A 168 -1.78 2.81 -13.69
CA GLY A 168 -0.47 2.52 -14.30
C GLY A 168 0.69 3.16 -13.56
N LEU A 169 0.55 4.42 -13.13
CA LEU A 169 1.54 5.12 -12.31
C LEU A 169 1.70 4.47 -10.93
N LEU A 170 0.60 4.06 -10.29
CA LEU A 170 0.64 3.33 -9.02
C LEU A 170 1.37 1.99 -9.16
N ALA A 171 1.06 1.21 -10.20
CA ALA A 171 1.68 -0.09 -10.44
C ALA A 171 3.20 0.06 -10.67
N MET A 172 3.61 1.00 -11.54
CA MET A 172 5.02 1.28 -11.80
C MET A 172 5.75 1.85 -10.58
N GLY A 173 5.10 2.74 -9.83
CA GLY A 173 5.62 3.29 -8.60
C GLY A 173 5.86 2.21 -7.54
N TYR A 174 4.89 1.31 -7.36
CA TYR A 174 5.02 0.18 -6.45
C TYR A 174 6.15 -0.75 -6.89
N PHE A 175 6.18 -1.20 -8.15
CA PHE A 175 7.25 -2.01 -8.71
C PHE A 175 8.65 -1.39 -8.46
N CYS A 176 8.83 -0.10 -8.76
CA CYS A 176 10.11 0.58 -8.54
C CYS A 176 10.46 0.69 -7.05
N SER A 177 9.47 0.86 -6.18
CA SER A 177 9.67 0.92 -4.72
C SER A 177 10.09 -0.42 -4.12
N GLN A 178 9.83 -1.53 -4.82
CA GLN A 178 10.24 -2.88 -4.41
C GLN A 178 11.70 -3.20 -4.79
N MET A 179 12.25 -2.58 -5.83
CA MET A 179 13.64 -2.83 -6.28
C MET A 179 14.71 -2.67 -5.19
N PRO A 180 14.63 -1.68 -4.28
CA PRO A 180 15.57 -1.55 -3.18
C PRO A 180 15.55 -2.70 -2.18
N GLN A 181 14.44 -3.43 -1.99
CA GLN A 181 14.25 -4.30 -0.82
C GLN A 181 15.37 -5.32 -0.63
N GLY A 182 15.65 -6.15 -1.64
CA GLY A 182 16.69 -7.19 -1.51
C GLY A 182 18.10 -6.59 -1.37
N ALA A 183 18.37 -5.49 -2.06
CA ALA A 183 19.67 -4.82 -2.04
C ALA A 183 19.94 -4.10 -0.71
N LEU A 184 18.91 -3.59 -0.03
CA LEU A 184 19.03 -2.94 1.28
C LEU A 184 19.56 -3.90 2.35
N TRP A 185 18.98 -5.10 2.42
CA TRP A 185 19.36 -6.11 3.41
C TRP A 185 20.79 -6.63 3.20
N THR A 186 21.17 -6.84 1.94
CA THR A 186 22.52 -7.31 1.58
C THR A 186 23.58 -6.22 1.75
N LEU A 187 23.22 -4.95 1.50
CA LEU A 187 24.10 -3.81 1.72
C LEU A 187 24.53 -3.67 3.19
N ALA A 188 23.65 -3.97 4.15
CA ALA A 188 23.98 -3.92 5.57
C ALA A 188 25.16 -4.85 5.91
N SER A 189 25.17 -6.08 5.38
CA SER A 189 26.29 -7.01 5.54
C SER A 189 27.56 -6.62 4.80
N ASP A 190 27.43 -5.90 3.68
CA ASP A 190 28.58 -5.43 2.89
C ASP A 190 29.27 -4.20 3.51
N ILE A 191 28.55 -3.44 4.34
CA ILE A 191 29.06 -2.22 4.98
C ILE A 191 29.56 -2.48 6.40
N ALA A 192 28.80 -3.22 7.22
CA ALA A 192 29.10 -3.36 8.64
C ALA A 192 30.20 -4.41 8.89
N PRO A 193 31.03 -4.23 9.92
CA PRO A 193 31.87 -5.30 10.45
C PRO A 193 31.02 -6.52 10.84
N LYS A 194 31.57 -7.73 10.73
CA LYS A 194 30.86 -8.98 11.02
C LYS A 194 30.20 -9.02 12.41
N SER A 195 30.81 -8.36 13.40
CA SER A 195 30.28 -8.27 14.76
C SER A 195 29.11 -7.27 14.93
N GLN A 196 28.88 -6.39 13.96
CA GLN A 196 27.94 -5.27 14.04
C GLN A 196 26.82 -5.32 12.99
N VAL A 197 26.80 -6.32 12.10
CA VAL A 197 25.74 -6.47 11.07
C VAL A 197 24.35 -6.50 11.71
N ALA A 198 24.19 -7.24 12.81
CA ALA A 198 22.92 -7.32 13.54
C ALA A 198 22.50 -5.96 14.12
N SER A 199 23.44 -5.20 14.69
CA SER A 199 23.17 -3.87 15.24
C SER A 199 22.75 -2.88 14.15
N LEU A 200 23.42 -2.90 12.99
CA LEU A 200 23.03 -2.06 11.85
C LEU A 200 21.63 -2.44 11.35
N GLY A 201 21.33 -3.73 11.24
CA GLY A 201 20.01 -4.23 10.90
C GLY A 201 18.93 -3.80 11.91
N ALA A 202 19.24 -3.82 13.21
CA ALA A 202 18.32 -3.35 14.24
C ALA A 202 18.03 -1.84 14.13
N ILE A 203 19.04 -1.00 13.86
CA ILE A 203 18.87 0.44 13.62
C ILE A 203 17.97 0.69 12.39
N GLN A 204 18.18 -0.06 11.31
CA GLN A 204 17.34 0.03 10.11
C GLN A 204 15.89 -0.34 10.41
N ASN A 205 15.65 -1.44 11.13
CA ASN A 205 14.30 -1.85 11.53
C ASN A 205 13.62 -0.80 12.42
N PHE A 206 14.34 -0.25 13.41
CA PHE A 206 13.83 0.81 14.27
C PHE A 206 13.36 2.03 13.45
N GLY A 207 14.18 2.50 12.50
CA GLY A 207 13.80 3.59 11.61
C GLY A 207 12.59 3.24 10.72
N GLY A 208 12.54 2.01 10.20
CA GLY A 208 11.42 1.52 9.41
C GLY A 208 10.09 1.47 10.19
N PHE A 209 10.10 0.92 11.40
CA PHE A 209 8.92 0.88 12.27
C PHE A 209 8.47 2.27 12.71
N LEU A 210 9.41 3.18 13.01
CA LEU A 210 9.08 4.57 13.31
C LEU A 210 8.39 5.23 12.11
N GLY A 211 8.94 5.06 10.91
CA GLY A 211 8.31 5.55 9.68
C GLY A 211 6.91 4.98 9.45
N ALA A 212 6.74 3.67 9.64
CA ALA A 212 5.45 2.99 9.49
C ALA A 212 4.41 3.46 10.53
N ALA A 213 4.82 3.69 11.78
CA ALA A 213 3.94 4.21 12.82
C ALA A 213 3.55 5.68 12.57
N MET A 214 4.49 6.49 12.07
CA MET A 214 4.23 7.90 11.77
C MET A 214 3.42 8.11 10.49
N ALA A 215 3.52 7.23 9.50
CA ALA A 215 2.90 7.45 8.19
C ALA A 215 1.38 7.67 8.25
N PRO A 216 0.57 6.85 8.96
CA PRO A 216 -0.87 7.10 9.10
C PRO A 216 -1.17 8.40 9.86
N ILE A 217 -0.40 8.72 10.90
CA ILE A 217 -0.58 9.93 11.72
C ILE A 217 -0.33 11.18 10.88
N VAL A 218 0.81 11.23 10.20
CA VAL A 218 1.17 12.36 9.33
C VAL A 218 0.20 12.49 8.17
N THR A 219 -0.22 11.36 7.57
CA THR A 219 -1.26 11.34 6.54
C THR A 219 -2.57 11.93 7.07
N GLY A 220 -3.02 11.51 8.25
CA GLY A 220 -4.21 12.06 8.92
C GLY A 220 -4.11 13.57 9.14
N ILE A 221 -3.00 14.05 9.73
CA ILE A 221 -2.78 15.49 9.96
C ILE A 221 -2.81 16.30 8.65
N ILE A 222 -2.19 15.78 7.59
CA ILE A 222 -2.20 16.43 6.27
C ILE A 222 -3.63 16.52 5.73
N LEU A 223 -4.40 15.45 5.86
CA LEU A 223 -5.79 15.43 5.40
C LEU A 223 -6.68 16.35 6.22
N ASP A 224 -6.57 16.33 7.55
CA ASP A 224 -7.37 17.19 8.44
C ASP A 224 -7.10 18.68 8.19
N THR A 225 -5.85 19.04 7.85
CA THR A 225 -5.47 20.45 7.64
C THR A 225 -5.72 20.95 6.21
N THR A 226 -5.59 20.08 5.20
CA THR A 226 -5.62 20.51 3.79
C THR A 226 -6.79 19.97 2.99
N GLY A 227 -7.48 18.94 3.48
CA GLY A 227 -8.56 18.24 2.81
C GLY A 227 -8.15 17.53 1.51
N LYS A 228 -6.84 17.37 1.24
CA LYS A 228 -6.30 16.88 -0.03
C LYS A 228 -5.22 15.85 0.16
N PHE A 229 -5.35 14.71 -0.54
CA PHE A 229 -4.31 13.69 -0.60
C PHE A 229 -3.06 14.11 -1.37
N THR A 230 -3.11 15.17 -2.18
CA THR A 230 -1.98 15.65 -3.00
C THR A 230 -0.68 15.78 -2.18
N ASN A 231 -0.78 16.37 -0.99
CA ASN A 231 0.38 16.59 -0.13
C ASN A 231 0.96 15.28 0.45
N VAL A 232 0.12 14.26 0.63
CA VAL A 232 0.54 12.93 1.07
C VAL A 232 1.40 12.26 -0.01
N PHE A 233 0.93 12.31 -1.26
CA PHE A 233 1.69 11.80 -2.42
C PHE A 233 3.02 12.54 -2.61
N LEU A 234 3.02 13.88 -2.52
CA LEU A 234 4.23 14.69 -2.64
C LEU A 234 5.22 14.43 -1.50
N LEU A 235 4.73 14.30 -0.26
CA LEU A 235 5.57 13.94 0.88
C LEU A 235 6.21 12.56 0.69
N GLY A 236 5.42 11.56 0.28
CA GLY A 236 5.93 10.21 0.00
C GLY A 236 7.01 10.21 -1.08
N ALA A 237 6.77 10.90 -2.20
CA ALA A 237 7.76 11.06 -3.26
C ALA A 237 9.02 11.80 -2.77
N GLY A 238 8.86 12.85 -1.95
CA GLY A 238 9.97 13.58 -1.34
C GLY A 238 10.82 12.70 -0.42
N LEU A 239 10.20 11.88 0.42
CA LEU A 239 10.89 10.95 1.30
C LEU A 239 11.63 9.86 0.51
N LEU A 240 11.04 9.34 -0.57
CA LEU A 240 11.70 8.41 -1.49
C LEU A 240 12.95 9.04 -2.13
N MET A 241 12.84 10.28 -2.62
CA MET A 241 13.99 11.02 -3.17
C MET A 241 15.06 11.30 -2.12
N LEU A 242 14.67 11.69 -0.90
CA LEU A 242 15.60 11.91 0.21
C LEU A 242 16.32 10.61 0.59
N GLY A 243 15.61 9.49 0.60
CA GLY A 243 16.20 8.15 0.77
C GLY A 243 17.20 7.83 -0.34
N ALA A 244 16.83 8.04 -1.60
CA ALA A 244 17.71 7.83 -2.75
C ALA A 244 19.00 8.66 -2.65
N LEU A 245 18.88 9.96 -2.32
CA LEU A 245 20.03 10.86 -2.12
C LEU A 245 20.87 10.43 -0.91
N SER A 246 20.23 10.02 0.20
CA SER A 246 20.93 9.58 1.40
C SER A 246 21.83 8.37 1.13
N TYR A 247 21.28 7.30 0.53
CA TYR A 247 22.06 6.13 0.12
C TYR A 247 23.11 6.50 -0.94
N GLY A 248 22.74 7.33 -1.92
CA GLY A 248 23.61 7.78 -3.00
C GLY A 248 24.85 8.52 -2.50
N LEU A 249 24.69 9.44 -1.54
CA LEU A 249 25.73 10.36 -1.12
C LEU A 249 26.54 9.87 0.09
N PHE A 250 25.90 9.27 1.10
CA PHE A 250 26.56 8.97 2.38
C PHE A 250 27.15 7.56 2.44
N VAL A 251 26.55 6.58 1.76
CA VAL A 251 27.05 5.20 1.77
C VAL A 251 28.17 5.04 0.75
N ARG A 252 29.43 5.20 1.14
CA ARG A 252 30.57 5.15 0.19
C ARG A 252 31.60 4.05 0.45
N LYS A 253 31.82 3.71 1.71
CA LYS A 253 32.86 2.79 2.17
C LYS A 253 32.32 1.90 3.29
N PRO A 254 32.86 0.69 3.48
CA PRO A 254 32.56 -0.11 4.65
C PRO A 254 32.90 0.64 5.93
N LEU A 255 32.15 0.37 6.99
CA LEU A 255 32.46 0.86 8.33
C LEU A 255 33.65 0.04 8.86
N THR A 256 34.69 0.74 9.30
CA THR A 256 35.82 0.13 10.00
C THR A 256 35.43 -0.09 11.47
N ALA A 257 35.64 -1.30 12.00
CA ALA A 257 35.55 -1.53 13.43
C ALA A 257 36.57 -0.63 14.14
N LYS A 258 36.10 0.16 15.10
CA LYS A 258 36.95 0.80 16.10
C LYS A 258 37.08 -0.13 17.30
#